data_AF-A0A419SG16-F1
#
_entry.id   AF-A0A419SG16-F1
#
_cell.length_a   1.000
_cell.length_b   1.000
_cell.length_c   1.000
_cell.angle_alpha   90.00
_cell.angle_beta   90.00
_cell.angle_gamma   90.00
#
_symmetry.space_group_name_H-M   'P 1'
#
loop_
_entity.id
_entity.type
_entity.pdbx_description
1 polymer ?
#
loop_
_entity_poly.entity_id
_entity_poly.type
_entity_poly.pdbx_seq_one_letter_code
_entity_poly.pdbx_strand_id
1 'polypeptide(L)'
;MKIFFKPLMIGLLVIALGVGCSPTQDEDQLPEEPNEQIDPQTDGAQEDGQVEADDETRSEETVDESEPTPKITAENEAFRIYKPDSDTVIENRLIIKGEARVFEGTVQYYLEDGHNILAEGFTQASAGGPEWGEFEVDVEIEQATSPNGMLILFEESAKDSSQLHKLVIPVKFMMP
;
A
#
# COMPACT_ATOMS: atom_id res chain seq x y z
N MET A 1 7.40 39.17 6.69
CA MET A 1 8.10 38.24 7.60
C MET A 1 7.13 37.86 8.72
N LYS A 2 6.46 36.70 8.62
CA LYS A 2 5.51 36.23 9.65
C LYS A 2 6.17 35.05 10.36
N ILE A 3 6.57 35.29 11.60
CA ILE A 3 7.27 34.34 12.46
C ILE A 3 6.19 33.50 13.14
N PHE A 4 6.10 32.22 12.80
CA PHE A 4 5.15 31.29 13.45
C PHE A 4 5.79 30.73 14.72
N PHE A 5 5.27 31.16 15.87
CA PHE A 5 5.64 30.66 17.19
C PHE A 5 4.82 29.40 17.49
N LYS A 6 5.43 28.21 17.44
CA LYS A 6 4.79 26.96 17.89
C LYS A 6 4.80 26.91 19.43
N PRO A 7 3.65 26.74 20.11
CA PRO A 7 3.65 26.59 21.56
C PRO A 7 4.13 25.18 21.94
N LEU A 8 5.23 25.13 22.71
CA LEU A 8 5.75 23.94 23.36
C LEU A 8 4.82 23.55 24.51
N MET A 9 4.04 22.48 24.33
CA MET A 9 3.19 21.90 25.38
C MET A 9 4.05 21.00 26.28
N ILE A 10 4.45 21.55 27.43
CA ILE A 10 5.07 20.80 28.53
C ILE A 10 3.93 20.05 29.26
N GLY A 11 3.74 18.79 28.90
CA GLY A 11 2.85 17.86 29.60
C GLY A 11 3.54 17.26 30.82
N LEU A 12 3.15 17.72 32.01
CA LEU A 12 3.55 17.17 33.30
C LEU A 12 2.75 15.88 33.57
N LEU A 13 3.38 14.70 33.51
CA LEU A 13 2.77 13.43 33.90
C LEU A 13 3.27 13.00 35.29
N VAL A 14 2.40 13.14 36.29
CA VAL A 14 2.64 12.70 37.67
C VAL A 14 2.08 11.29 37.89
N ILE A 15 3.03 10.40 38.18
CA ILE A 15 3.04 9.09 38.84
C ILE A 15 1.76 8.66 39.61
N ALA A 16 1.34 7.41 39.40
CA ALA A 16 0.78 6.56 40.46
C ALA A 16 1.19 5.09 40.27
N LEU A 17 2.07 4.60 41.16
CA LEU A 17 2.35 3.19 41.35
C LEU A 17 1.24 2.60 42.22
N GLY A 18 0.43 1.71 41.66
CA GLY A 18 -0.52 0.89 42.39
C GLY A 18 -0.17 -0.59 42.26
N VAL A 19 0.42 -1.16 43.31
CA VAL A 19 0.51 -2.60 43.51
C VAL A 19 -0.84 -3.05 44.07
N GLY A 20 -1.53 -3.95 43.36
CA GLY A 20 -2.75 -4.60 43.84
C GLY A 20 -2.73 -6.09 43.46
N CYS A 21 -2.66 -6.95 44.47
CA CYS A 21 -2.82 -8.41 44.35
C CYS A 21 -4.30 -8.79 44.17
N SER A 22 -4.53 -9.80 43.30
CA SER A 22 -5.53 -10.91 43.24
C SER A 22 -6.83 -10.90 44.09
N PRO A 23 -7.81 -11.81 43.85
CA PRO A 23 -7.97 -12.82 42.77
C PRO A 23 -9.34 -12.71 42.07
N THR A 24 -9.60 -13.52 41.03
CA THR A 24 -10.77 -14.41 40.90
C THR A 24 -10.70 -15.08 39.53
N GLN A 25 -10.64 -16.40 39.56
CA GLN A 25 -10.81 -17.26 38.40
C GLN A 25 -12.32 -17.44 38.23
N ASP A 26 -12.88 -16.86 37.17
CA ASP A 26 -14.19 -17.29 36.67
C ASP A 26 -13.92 -18.14 35.42
N GLU A 27 -14.15 -19.44 35.58
CA GLU A 27 -14.23 -20.41 34.51
C GLU A 27 -15.55 -20.19 33.75
N ASP A 28 -15.53 -19.40 32.68
CA ASP A 28 -16.62 -19.41 31.72
C ASP A 28 -16.45 -20.63 30.79
N GLN A 29 -17.13 -21.71 31.19
CA GLN A 29 -17.40 -22.85 30.35
C GLN A 29 -18.37 -22.43 29.23
N LEU A 30 -17.88 -22.35 28.00
CA LEU A 30 -18.75 -22.37 26.81
C LEU A 30 -19.44 -23.74 26.73
N PRO A 31 -20.76 -23.81 26.58
CA PRO A 31 -21.42 -25.05 26.19
C PRO A 31 -21.19 -25.30 24.69
N GLU A 32 -20.76 -26.54 24.40
CA GLU A 32 -20.67 -27.11 23.06
C GLU A 32 -22.07 -27.25 22.43
N GLU A 33 -22.29 -26.65 21.26
CA GLU A 33 -23.49 -26.85 20.44
C GLU A 33 -23.37 -28.19 19.67
N PRO A 34 -24.40 -29.06 19.64
CA PRO A 34 -24.32 -30.33 18.94
C PRO A 34 -24.41 -30.20 17.42
N ASN A 35 -23.49 -30.88 16.75
CA ASN A 35 -23.47 -31.18 15.33
C ASN A 35 -24.60 -32.16 14.96
N GLU A 36 -25.54 -31.77 14.09
CA GLU A 36 -26.51 -32.69 13.48
C GLU A 36 -26.26 -32.84 11.97
N GLN A 37 -26.13 -34.09 11.54
CA GLN A 37 -25.85 -34.53 10.17
C GLN A 37 -27.12 -35.04 9.46
N ILE A 38 -27.29 -34.61 8.20
CA ILE A 38 -27.60 -35.42 6.99
C ILE A 38 -29.05 -35.87 6.68
N ASP A 39 -29.59 -35.23 5.61
CA ASP A 39 -30.26 -35.72 4.37
C ASP A 39 -31.62 -36.49 4.44
N PRO A 40 -32.43 -36.70 3.34
CA PRO A 40 -32.15 -36.53 1.90
C PRO A 40 -33.31 -36.04 0.96
N GLN A 41 -32.95 -35.94 -0.34
CA GLN A 41 -33.71 -36.25 -1.58
C GLN A 41 -34.48 -35.11 -2.29
N THR A 42 -34.02 -34.61 -3.46
CA THR A 42 -34.09 -35.11 -4.86
C THR A 42 -35.48 -35.05 -5.50
N ASP A 43 -35.58 -34.20 -6.54
CA ASP A 43 -36.24 -34.39 -7.85
C ASP A 43 -35.74 -33.19 -8.69
N GLY A 44 -35.20 -33.25 -9.90
CA GLY A 44 -35.39 -34.17 -11.02
C GLY A 44 -36.00 -33.38 -12.17
N ALA A 45 -35.23 -33.06 -13.23
CA ALA A 45 -35.67 -32.96 -14.63
C ALA A 45 -34.59 -32.35 -15.56
N GLN A 46 -34.17 -33.15 -16.53
CA GLN A 46 -33.47 -32.79 -17.77
C GLN A 46 -34.50 -32.54 -18.88
N GLU A 47 -34.22 -31.59 -19.78
CA GLU A 47 -34.56 -31.57 -21.23
C GLU A 47 -33.47 -30.66 -21.84
N ASP A 48 -32.46 -31.17 -22.57
CA ASP A 48 -32.45 -31.52 -24.00
C ASP A 48 -32.98 -30.40 -24.95
N GLY A 49 -32.18 -30.09 -25.97
CA GLY A 49 -32.44 -28.94 -26.83
C GLY A 49 -31.26 -28.63 -27.76
N GLN A 50 -31.31 -29.29 -28.92
CA GLN A 50 -30.29 -29.43 -29.95
C GLN A 50 -29.98 -28.14 -30.74
N VAL A 51 -28.75 -28.13 -31.29
CA VAL A 51 -28.13 -27.21 -32.26
C VAL A 51 -29.04 -26.67 -33.35
N GLU A 52 -28.79 -25.44 -33.82
CA GLU A 52 -28.65 -25.09 -35.24
C GLU A 52 -27.72 -23.88 -35.40
N ALA A 53 -26.99 -23.91 -36.51
CA ALA A 53 -25.99 -22.93 -36.90
C ALA A 53 -26.61 -21.95 -37.90
N ASP A 54 -26.40 -20.66 -37.68
CA ASP A 54 -26.51 -19.63 -38.71
C ASP A 54 -25.24 -18.76 -38.73
N ASP A 55 -24.49 -19.03 -39.78
CA ASP A 55 -23.55 -18.16 -40.45
C ASP A 55 -24.22 -16.81 -40.78
N GLU A 56 -23.69 -15.70 -40.27
CA GLU A 56 -23.52 -14.46 -41.06
C GLU A 56 -22.66 -13.42 -40.30
N THR A 57 -21.42 -13.30 -40.76
CA THR A 57 -20.64 -12.07 -40.94
C THR A 57 -21.20 -10.80 -40.30
N ARG A 58 -20.54 -10.27 -39.27
CA ARG A 58 -20.67 -8.85 -38.92
C ARG A 58 -19.41 -8.28 -38.24
N SER A 59 -18.67 -7.54 -39.07
CA SER A 59 -17.77 -6.41 -38.74
C SER A 59 -16.68 -6.64 -37.69
N GLU A 60 -15.45 -6.76 -38.20
CA GLU A 60 -14.25 -6.28 -37.52
C GLU A 60 -14.48 -4.83 -37.08
N GLU A 61 -14.73 -4.62 -35.79
CA GLU A 61 -14.68 -3.30 -35.17
C GLU A 61 -13.28 -3.14 -34.58
N THR A 62 -12.40 -2.55 -35.38
CA THR A 62 -11.10 -2.05 -34.93
C THR A 62 -11.34 -0.92 -33.93
N VAL A 63 -11.31 -1.25 -32.64
CA VAL A 63 -11.11 -0.25 -31.59
C VAL A 63 -9.61 -0.06 -31.43
N ASP A 64 -9.04 0.76 -32.31
CA ASP A 64 -7.71 1.35 -32.16
C ASP A 64 -7.85 2.58 -31.23
N GLU A 65 -7.84 2.33 -29.92
CA GLU A 65 -7.70 3.36 -28.90
C GLU A 65 -6.92 2.75 -27.73
N SER A 66 -5.64 2.40 -27.96
CA SER A 66 -4.74 2.01 -26.88
C SER A 66 -4.14 3.27 -26.25
N GLU A 67 -4.77 3.77 -25.18
CA GLU A 67 -4.06 4.62 -24.22
C GLU A 67 -2.74 3.91 -23.86
N PRO A 68 -1.58 4.59 -23.96
CA PRO A 68 -0.31 3.94 -23.67
C PRO A 68 -0.29 3.54 -22.19
N THR A 69 -0.29 2.24 -21.92
CA THR A 69 -0.11 1.71 -20.56
C THR A 69 1.16 2.32 -19.94
N PRO A 70 1.11 2.83 -18.70
CA PRO A 70 2.27 3.46 -18.08
C PRO A 70 3.43 2.45 -17.96
N LYS A 71 4.64 2.89 -18.30
CA LYS A 71 5.86 2.09 -18.17
C LYS A 71 6.17 1.87 -16.69
N ILE A 72 6.33 0.61 -16.28
CA ILE A 72 6.83 0.24 -14.95
C ILE A 72 8.35 0.43 -14.90
N THR A 73 8.84 1.12 -13.88
CA THR A 73 10.26 1.43 -13.65
C THR A 73 10.87 0.59 -12.52
N ALA A 74 10.04 0.16 -11.57
CA ALA A 74 10.38 -0.75 -10.48
C ALA A 74 9.09 -1.43 -9.97
N GLU A 75 9.18 -2.67 -9.52
CA GLU A 75 8.03 -3.40 -8.99
C GLU A 75 8.41 -4.52 -8.01
N ASN A 76 7.43 -4.94 -7.20
CA ASN A 76 7.42 -6.18 -6.43
C ASN A 76 5.97 -6.68 -6.26
N GLU A 77 5.72 -7.61 -5.34
CA GLU A 77 4.37 -8.15 -5.09
C GLU A 77 3.31 -7.11 -4.65
N ALA A 78 3.73 -5.97 -4.10
CA ALA A 78 2.83 -4.96 -3.54
C ALA A 78 2.90 -3.59 -4.24
N PHE A 79 3.91 -3.33 -5.05
CA PHE A 79 4.15 -2.04 -5.68
C PHE A 79 4.46 -2.16 -7.16
N ARG A 80 3.89 -1.26 -7.97
CA ARG A 80 4.28 -1.01 -9.36
C ARG A 80 4.53 0.48 -9.54
N ILE A 81 5.77 0.86 -9.80
CA ILE A 81 6.18 2.26 -9.86
C ILE A 81 6.29 2.69 -11.31
N TYR A 82 5.73 3.84 -11.63
CA TYR A 82 5.79 4.48 -12.94
C TYR A 82 6.77 5.66 -12.96
N LYS A 83 6.96 6.32 -11.80
CA LYS A 83 7.97 7.36 -11.56
C LYS A 83 8.46 7.30 -10.12
N PRO A 84 9.75 7.55 -9.85
CA PRO A 84 10.82 7.89 -10.80
C PRO A 84 11.34 6.68 -11.60
N ASP A 85 12.12 6.94 -12.67
CA ASP A 85 13.02 5.92 -13.22
C ASP A 85 14.21 5.70 -12.26
N SER A 86 14.82 4.52 -12.32
CA SER A 86 16.08 4.26 -11.62
C SER A 86 17.17 5.27 -12.03
N ASP A 87 17.99 5.71 -11.08
CA ASP A 87 19.03 6.73 -11.23
C ASP A 87 18.53 8.12 -11.67
N THR A 88 17.24 8.42 -11.51
CA THR A 88 16.71 9.77 -11.72
C THR A 88 17.51 10.78 -10.90
N VAL A 89 17.91 11.89 -11.54
CA VAL A 89 18.60 13.00 -10.89
C VAL A 89 17.58 13.95 -10.29
N ILE A 90 17.65 14.12 -8.98
CA ILE A 90 16.72 14.92 -8.17
C ILE A 90 17.40 16.24 -7.81
N GLU A 91 16.66 17.35 -7.95
CA GLU A 91 17.06 18.65 -7.40
C GLU A 91 16.46 18.85 -6.00
N ASN A 92 15.26 19.45 -5.91
CA ASN A 92 14.57 19.74 -4.65
C ASN A 92 13.17 19.12 -4.54
N ARG A 93 12.71 18.44 -5.59
CA ARG A 93 11.40 17.79 -5.65
C ARG A 93 11.48 16.44 -6.35
N LEU A 94 10.64 15.51 -5.92
CA LEU A 94 10.48 14.18 -6.52
C LEU A 94 9.00 13.83 -6.61
N ILE A 95 8.57 13.43 -7.81
CA ILE A 95 7.26 12.83 -8.02
C ILE A 95 7.40 11.32 -7.92
N ILE A 96 6.64 10.72 -7.01
CA ILE A 96 6.48 9.27 -6.90
C ILE A 96 5.08 8.94 -7.39
N LYS A 97 4.99 8.10 -8.42
CA LYS A 97 3.72 7.68 -9.02
C LYS A 97 3.72 6.18 -9.24
N GLY A 98 2.64 5.51 -8.88
CA GLY A 98 2.52 4.07 -9.05
C GLY A 98 1.16 3.53 -8.65
N GLU A 99 1.10 2.21 -8.59
CA GLU A 99 0.03 1.45 -7.96
C GLU A 99 0.58 0.71 -6.74
N ALA A 100 -0.26 0.55 -5.72
CA ALA A 100 0.03 -0.24 -4.53
C ALA A 100 -1.12 -1.20 -4.21
N ARG A 101 -0.75 -2.37 -3.68
CA ARG A 101 -1.65 -3.40 -3.17
C ARG A 101 -1.24 -3.72 -1.73
N VAL A 102 -1.55 -2.81 -0.82
CA VAL A 102 -1.12 -2.82 0.59
C VAL A 102 -2.32 -2.69 1.52
N PHE A 103 -2.20 -3.08 2.80
CA PHE A 103 -3.30 -2.98 3.76
C PHE A 103 -3.85 -1.54 3.85
N GLU A 104 -5.17 -1.41 3.72
CA GLU A 104 -5.90 -0.15 3.65
C GLU A 104 -5.41 0.85 2.59
N GLY A 105 -4.48 0.48 1.70
CA GLY A 105 -3.89 1.34 0.68
C GLY A 105 -2.84 2.32 1.20
N THR A 106 -2.38 2.18 2.45
CA THR A 106 -1.40 3.09 3.05
C THR A 106 0.02 2.77 2.57
N VAL A 107 0.60 3.67 1.78
CA VAL A 107 1.97 3.56 1.25
C VAL A 107 2.89 4.45 2.07
N GLN A 108 3.88 3.84 2.72
CA GLN A 108 4.94 4.57 3.40
C GLN A 108 6.12 4.77 2.46
N TYR A 109 6.83 5.89 2.60
CA TYR A 109 8.07 6.13 1.89
C TYR A 109 9.09 6.91 2.71
N TYR A 110 10.37 6.69 2.40
CA TYR A 110 11.44 7.61 2.76
C TYR A 110 12.51 7.66 1.67
N LEU A 111 13.22 8.79 1.61
CA LEU A 111 14.31 9.05 0.70
C LEU A 111 15.57 9.35 1.51
N GLU A 112 16.65 8.65 1.22
CA GLU A 112 17.93 8.82 1.92
C GLU A 112 19.11 8.98 0.95
N ASP A 113 20.18 9.63 1.40
CA ASP A 113 21.46 9.77 0.67
C ASP A 113 22.58 8.88 1.26
N GLY A 114 22.20 7.92 2.11
CA GLY A 114 23.08 7.04 2.87
C GLY A 114 23.64 7.66 4.15
N HIS A 115 23.47 8.98 4.36
CA HIS A 115 23.90 9.68 5.58
C HIS A 115 22.69 10.24 6.34
N ASN A 116 21.71 10.77 5.62
CA ASN A 116 20.52 11.43 6.15
C ASN A 116 19.26 10.92 5.44
N ILE A 117 18.14 10.94 6.15
CA ILE A 117 16.82 10.91 5.54
C ILE A 117 16.51 12.33 5.07
N LEU A 118 16.29 12.51 3.77
CA LEU A 118 16.05 13.81 3.14
C LEU A 118 14.56 14.13 3.01
N ALA A 119 13.71 13.10 3.03
CA ALA A 119 12.26 13.22 3.07
C ALA A 119 11.65 11.89 3.52
N GLU A 120 10.53 11.94 4.23
CA GLU A 120 9.74 10.77 4.62
C GLU A 120 8.26 11.15 4.72
N GLY A 121 7.39 10.17 4.59
CA GLY A 121 5.96 10.40 4.69
C GLY A 121 5.14 9.19 4.25
N PHE A 122 3.86 9.46 4.01
CA PHE A 122 2.91 8.46 3.55
C PHE A 122 1.93 9.06 2.56
N THR A 123 1.33 8.19 1.76
CA THR A 123 0.21 8.53 0.89
C THR A 123 -0.82 7.41 0.88
N GLN A 124 -2.02 7.73 0.43
CA GLN A 124 -3.14 6.83 0.37
C GLN A 124 -3.38 6.45 -1.10
N ALA A 125 -3.26 5.16 -1.42
CA ALA A 125 -3.66 4.64 -2.72
C ALA A 125 -5.18 4.68 -2.89
N SER A 126 -5.65 4.72 -4.14
CA SER A 126 -7.08 4.80 -4.48
C SER A 126 -7.90 3.57 -4.05
N ALA A 127 -7.23 2.46 -3.76
CA ALA A 127 -7.78 1.23 -3.22
C ALA A 127 -6.79 0.58 -2.25
N GLY A 128 -7.32 -0.19 -1.29
CA GLY A 128 -6.53 -1.07 -0.43
C GLY A 128 -6.51 -2.50 -0.96
N GLY A 129 -5.52 -3.28 -0.52
CA GLY A 129 -5.42 -4.70 -0.85
C GLY A 129 -6.71 -5.47 -0.52
N PRO A 130 -7.14 -6.43 -1.35
CA PRO A 130 -6.36 -7.08 -2.41
C PRO A 130 -6.37 -6.36 -3.77
N GLU A 131 -7.10 -5.26 -3.94
CA GLU A 131 -7.10 -4.50 -5.19
C GLU A 131 -5.82 -3.65 -5.34
N TRP A 132 -5.46 -3.34 -6.58
CA TRP A 132 -4.41 -2.35 -6.87
C TRP A 132 -5.02 -0.94 -6.85
N GLY A 133 -4.43 -0.04 -6.07
CA GLY A 133 -4.81 1.36 -6.02
C GLY A 133 -3.71 2.27 -6.54
N GLU A 134 -4.07 3.25 -7.35
CA GLU A 134 -3.15 4.28 -7.85
C GLU A 134 -2.78 5.27 -6.73
N PHE A 135 -1.56 5.78 -6.75
CA PHE A 135 -1.12 6.87 -5.89
C PHE A 135 -0.16 7.81 -6.64
N GLU A 136 -0.14 9.08 -6.19
CA GLU A 136 0.82 10.07 -6.63
C GLU A 136 1.17 10.99 -5.44
N VAL A 137 2.46 11.30 -5.27
CA VAL A 137 2.93 12.26 -4.28
C VAL A 137 4.06 13.10 -4.86
N ASP A 138 3.99 14.42 -4.65
CA ASP A 138 5.07 15.37 -4.90
C ASP A 138 5.78 15.69 -3.58
N VAL A 139 7.03 15.24 -3.48
CA VAL A 139 7.84 15.30 -2.26
C VAL A 139 8.86 16.41 -2.39
N GLU A 140 8.85 17.36 -1.47
CA GLU A 140 9.94 18.33 -1.30
C GLU A 140 11.08 17.68 -0.50
N ILE A 141 12.32 17.91 -0.95
CA ILE A 141 13.49 17.16 -0.50
C ILE A 141 14.51 18.11 0.13
N GLU A 142 15.02 17.73 1.31
CA GLU A 142 16.11 18.44 1.96
C GLU A 142 17.42 18.33 1.15
N GLN A 143 18.35 19.27 1.36
CA GLN A 143 19.60 19.29 0.60
C GLN A 143 20.44 18.03 0.87
N ALA A 144 20.70 17.26 -0.20
CA ALA A 144 21.54 16.08 -0.14
C ALA A 144 23.00 16.40 0.21
N THR A 145 23.64 15.50 0.93
CA THR A 145 25.06 15.54 1.30
C THR A 145 25.91 14.56 0.50
N SER A 146 25.27 13.64 -0.23
CA SER A 146 25.88 12.65 -1.12
C SER A 146 25.20 12.66 -2.50
N PRO A 147 25.92 12.36 -3.59
CA PRO A 147 25.35 12.35 -4.93
C PRO A 147 24.48 11.13 -5.25
N ASN A 148 24.45 10.13 -4.35
CA ASN A 148 23.69 8.89 -4.51
C ASN A 148 22.69 8.77 -3.38
N GLY A 149 21.53 8.19 -3.68
CA GLY A 149 20.52 7.90 -2.68
C GLY A 149 19.63 6.72 -3.05
N MET A 150 18.67 6.47 -2.17
CA MET A 150 17.65 5.45 -2.34
C MET A 150 16.29 6.02 -1.97
N LEU A 151 15.31 5.81 -2.83
CA LEU A 151 13.89 5.89 -2.48
C LEU A 151 13.44 4.50 -2.00
N ILE A 152 12.84 4.45 -0.82
CA ILE A 152 12.30 3.23 -0.24
C ILE A 152 10.79 3.40 -0.10
N LEU A 153 10.02 2.47 -0.66
CA LEU A 153 8.58 2.33 -0.41
C LEU A 153 8.31 1.05 0.36
N PHE A 154 7.34 1.07 1.27
CA PHE A 154 7.00 -0.10 2.07
C PHE A 154 5.56 -0.01 2.61
N GLU A 155 5.07 -1.14 3.07
CA GLU A 155 3.87 -1.24 3.91
C GLU A 155 4.31 -1.33 5.37
N GLU A 156 3.72 -0.53 6.26
CA GLU A 156 3.96 -0.69 7.69
C GLU A 156 3.00 -1.74 8.28
N SER A 157 3.56 -2.75 8.92
CA SER A 157 2.79 -3.79 9.63
C SER A 157 2.00 -3.17 10.79
N ALA A 158 0.67 -3.24 10.71
CA ALA A 158 -0.21 -2.83 11.82
C ALA A 158 -0.01 -3.66 13.11
N LYS A 159 0.71 -4.78 13.03
CA LYS A 159 0.98 -5.68 14.16
C LYS A 159 2.17 -5.23 15.00
N ASP A 160 3.24 -4.75 14.36
CA ASP A 160 4.54 -4.53 15.01
C ASP A 160 5.37 -3.38 14.41
N SER A 161 4.79 -2.59 13.51
CA SER A 161 5.45 -1.50 12.77
C SER A 161 6.68 -1.92 11.98
N SER A 162 6.84 -3.21 11.70
CA SER A 162 7.87 -3.68 10.77
C SER A 162 7.58 -3.24 9.33
N GLN A 163 8.63 -3.03 8.54
CA GLN A 163 8.50 -2.69 7.12
C GLN A 163 8.31 -3.96 6.30
N LEU A 164 7.16 -4.07 5.64
CA LEU A 164 6.78 -5.15 4.72
C LEU A 164 6.88 -4.69 3.27
N HIS A 165 6.98 -5.66 2.35
CA HIS A 165 6.97 -5.44 0.90
C HIS A 165 7.92 -4.34 0.40
N LYS A 166 9.08 -4.20 1.04
CA LYS A 166 10.00 -3.09 0.79
C LYS A 166 10.49 -3.09 -0.67
N LEU A 167 10.27 -1.99 -1.37
CA LEU A 167 10.79 -1.71 -2.70
C LEU A 167 11.84 -0.60 -2.62
N VAL A 168 13.00 -0.82 -3.25
CA VAL A 168 14.13 0.12 -3.22
C VAL A 168 14.45 0.57 -4.65
N ILE A 169 14.53 1.88 -4.87
CA ILE A 169 14.84 2.50 -6.16
C ILE A 169 16.05 3.41 -5.98
N PRO A 170 17.20 3.14 -6.64
CA PRO A 170 18.35 4.02 -6.54
C PRO A 170 18.06 5.33 -7.28
N VAL A 171 18.54 6.45 -6.73
CA VAL A 171 18.41 7.80 -7.27
C VAL A 171 19.73 8.55 -7.19
N LYS A 172 19.82 9.68 -7.88
CA LYS A 172 20.96 10.61 -7.82
C LYS A 172 20.50 11.97 -7.36
N PHE A 173 21.41 12.75 -6.77
CA PHE A 173 21.14 14.13 -6.41
C PHE A 173 22.01 15.08 -7.22
N MET A 174 21.42 16.20 -7.64
CA MET A 174 22.19 17.31 -8.18
C MET A 174 22.93 17.97 -7.02
N MET A 175 24.27 17.90 -7.06
CA MET A 175 25.11 18.55 -6.08
C MET A 175 25.26 20.04 -6.43
N PRO A 176 25.22 20.95 -5.44
CA PRO A 176 25.41 22.38 -5.65
C PRO A 176 26.83 22.75 -6.08
#